data_AF-A0A496AGQ3-F1
#
_entry.id   AF-A0A496AGQ3-F1
#
_cell.length_a   1.000
_cell.length_b   1.000
_cell.length_c   1.000
_cell.angle_alpha   90.00
_cell.angle_beta   90.00
_cell.angle_gamma   90.00
#
_symmetry.space_group_name_H-M   'P 1'
#
loop_
_entity.id
_entity.type
_entity.pdbx_description
1 polymer ?
#
loop_
_entity_poly.entity_id
_entity_poly.type
_entity_poly.pdbx_seq_one_letter_code
_entity_poly.pdbx_strand_id
1 'polypeptide(L)'
;MSTGVSLLIDCKVQLFSVAQDRKFTPGWQHYQPSEPSMIGIKVFDDYALSELVDYINWSPFFTIWGLRGKYPNILVNPEVGEEARKLLKDAEALLRIIIEEKRFQARAVVGLFPANSVGEDTEIYPDAARTEPIATLHHLRQQTEQPFNRPNLSLGDF
;
A
#
# COMPACT_ATOMS: atom_id res chain seq x y z
N MET A 1 -42.06 -18.81 -4.53
CA MET A 1 -40.79 -19.57 -4.59
C MET A 1 -39.84 -18.74 -5.43
N SER A 2 -38.94 -18.02 -4.76
CA SER A 2 -38.02 -17.06 -5.38
C SER A 2 -36.89 -17.84 -6.06
N THR A 3 -36.77 -17.68 -7.37
CA THR A 3 -35.66 -18.19 -8.17
C THR A 3 -34.40 -17.39 -7.84
N GLY A 4 -33.50 -18.01 -7.08
CA GLY A 4 -32.15 -17.50 -6.85
C GLY A 4 -31.38 -17.53 -8.17
N VAL A 5 -31.19 -16.36 -8.77
CA VAL A 5 -30.20 -16.17 -9.84
C VAL A 5 -28.84 -16.30 -9.19
N SER A 6 -28.18 -17.44 -9.43
CA SER A 6 -26.77 -17.64 -9.15
C SER A 6 -25.98 -16.64 -10.00
N LEU A 7 -25.56 -15.53 -9.41
CA LEU A 7 -24.51 -14.66 -9.97
C LEU A 7 -23.15 -15.33 -9.74
N LEU A 8 -22.96 -16.50 -10.34
CA LEU A 8 -21.62 -16.95 -10.68
C LEU A 8 -21.18 -16.07 -11.84
N ILE A 9 -20.38 -15.04 -11.54
CA ILE A 9 -19.57 -14.40 -12.56
C ILE A 9 -18.64 -15.49 -13.06
N ASP A 10 -18.97 -16.09 -14.21
CA ASP A 10 -18.01 -16.87 -14.98
C ASP A 10 -16.83 -15.95 -15.28
N CYS A 11 -15.78 -16.06 -14.46
CA CYS A 11 -14.62 -15.21 -14.51
C CYS A 11 -13.79 -15.64 -15.73
N LYS A 12 -14.19 -15.14 -16.90
CA LYS A 12 -13.56 -15.50 -18.16
C LYS A 12 -12.19 -14.81 -18.24
N VAL A 13 -11.15 -15.63 -18.11
CA VAL A 13 -9.78 -15.19 -18.35
C VAL A 13 -9.61 -14.94 -19.85
N GLN A 14 -9.09 -13.77 -20.20
CA GLN A 14 -8.83 -13.34 -21.56
C GLN A 14 -7.38 -13.62 -21.95
N LEU A 15 -7.11 -13.67 -23.26
CA LEU A 15 -5.75 -13.70 -23.77
C LEU A 15 -4.98 -12.47 -23.28
N PHE A 16 -3.69 -12.65 -23.02
CA PHE A 16 -2.85 -11.57 -22.49
C PHE A 16 -2.82 -10.35 -23.41
N SER A 17 -2.70 -10.55 -24.73
CA SER A 17 -2.75 -9.47 -25.72
C SER A 17 -4.04 -8.64 -25.64
N VAL A 18 -5.19 -9.29 -25.43
CA VAL A 18 -6.49 -8.59 -25.26
C VAL A 18 -6.49 -7.73 -24.01
N ALA A 19 -5.88 -8.20 -22.91
CA ALA A 19 -5.73 -7.41 -21.70
C ALA A 19 -4.78 -6.22 -21.93
N GLN A 20 -3.69 -6.40 -22.69
CA GLN A 20 -2.74 -5.33 -23.01
C GLN A 20 -3.38 -4.21 -23.85
N ASP A 21 -4.21 -4.56 -24.82
CA ASP A 21 -4.96 -3.59 -25.64
C ASP A 21 -5.93 -2.75 -24.80
N ARG A 22 -6.35 -3.28 -23.64
CA ARG A 22 -7.25 -2.63 -22.68
C ARG A 22 -6.54 -2.01 -21.49
N LYS A 23 -5.23 -1.73 -21.59
CA LYS A 23 -4.48 -1.10 -20.51
C LYS A 23 -5.00 0.27 -20.13
N PHE A 24 -4.66 0.71 -18.92
CA PHE A 24 -4.94 2.09 -18.53
C PHE A 24 -3.98 3.06 -19.23
N THR A 25 -4.53 4.15 -19.78
CA THR A 25 -3.76 5.21 -20.43
C THR A 25 -4.08 6.56 -19.77
N PRO A 26 -3.24 7.06 -18.85
CA PRO A 26 -3.50 8.28 -18.08
C PRO A 26 -3.34 9.58 -18.87
N GLY A 27 -3.07 9.53 -20.18
CA GLY A 27 -2.90 10.73 -21.00
C GLY A 27 -1.57 11.44 -20.77
N TRP A 28 -0.45 10.69 -20.78
CA TRP A 28 0.92 11.19 -20.55
C TRP A 28 1.32 12.41 -21.39
N GLN A 29 0.70 12.63 -22.56
CA GLN A 29 0.95 13.83 -23.39
C GLN A 29 0.50 15.14 -22.71
N HIS A 30 -0.37 15.07 -21.71
CA HIS A 30 -0.93 16.21 -21.00
C HIS A 30 -0.53 16.24 -19.51
N TYR A 31 0.35 15.33 -19.10
CA TYR A 31 0.79 15.22 -17.72
C TYR A 31 2.31 15.16 -17.67
N GLN A 32 2.90 16.07 -16.89
CA GLN A 32 4.31 16.05 -16.57
C GLN A 32 4.47 15.55 -15.12
N PRO A 33 5.08 14.37 -14.89
CA PRO A 33 5.38 13.92 -13.54
C PRO A 33 6.25 14.94 -12.80
N SER A 34 5.87 15.25 -11.56
CA SER A 34 6.65 16.15 -10.72
C SER A 34 7.98 15.49 -10.35
N GLU A 35 9.08 16.22 -10.52
CA GLU A 35 10.37 15.77 -10.05
C GLU A 35 10.38 15.74 -8.51
N PRO A 36 10.78 14.62 -7.88
CA PRO A 36 10.92 14.56 -6.44
C PRO A 36 11.97 15.55 -5.93
N SER A 37 11.80 16.03 -4.70
CA SER A 37 12.78 16.91 -4.05
C SER A 37 14.12 16.22 -3.75
N MET A 38 14.17 14.89 -3.86
CA MET A 38 15.36 14.08 -3.65
C MET A 38 15.34 12.86 -4.56
N ILE A 39 16.49 12.58 -5.17
CA ILE A 39 16.76 11.37 -5.95
C ILE A 39 17.89 10.62 -5.25
N GLY A 40 17.84 9.29 -5.32
CA GLY A 40 18.78 8.38 -4.68
C GLY A 40 18.24 7.81 -3.37
N ILE A 41 19.16 7.31 -2.55
CA ILE A 41 18.86 6.56 -1.32
C ILE A 41 19.03 7.46 -0.11
N LYS A 42 18.03 7.49 0.76
CA LYS A 42 18.09 8.04 2.11
C LYS A 42 17.96 6.94 3.13
N VAL A 43 18.96 6.82 3.99
CA VAL A 43 18.99 5.87 5.10
C VAL A 43 18.58 6.58 6.39
N PHE A 44 17.74 5.92 7.17
CA PHE A 44 17.36 6.30 8.52
C PHE A 44 17.84 5.19 9.45
N ASP A 45 19.00 5.39 10.09
CA ASP A 45 19.59 4.38 10.96
C ASP A 45 19.13 4.48 12.42
N ASP A 46 18.46 5.57 12.78
CA ASP A 46 17.87 5.76 14.11
C ASP A 46 16.67 6.72 14.01
N TYR A 47 15.51 6.18 13.62
CA TYR A 47 14.27 6.97 13.50
C TYR A 47 13.55 7.06 14.85
N ALA A 48 13.05 8.24 15.19
CA ALA A 48 12.41 8.48 16.48
C ALA A 48 11.11 7.66 16.62
N LEU A 49 11.13 6.67 17.52
CA LEU A 49 9.95 5.85 17.81
C LEU A 49 8.75 6.68 18.29
N SER A 50 9.01 7.79 18.99
CA SER A 50 7.97 8.71 19.44
C SER A 50 7.16 9.29 18.29
N GLU A 51 7.78 9.58 17.15
CA GLU A 51 7.06 10.05 15.96
C GLU A 51 6.19 8.93 15.37
N LEU A 52 6.65 7.68 15.40
CA LEU A 52 5.91 6.55 14.83
C LEU A 52 4.63 6.21 15.61
N VAL A 53 4.57 6.53 16.91
CA VAL A 53 3.40 6.28 17.75
C VAL A 53 2.15 6.95 17.18
N ASP A 54 2.29 8.17 16.65
CA ASP A 54 1.18 8.94 16.09
C ASP A 54 0.63 8.33 14.77
N TYR A 55 1.40 7.44 14.14
CA TYR A 55 1.01 6.75 12.90
C TYR A 55 0.48 5.33 13.15
N ILE A 56 0.40 4.88 14.39
CA ILE A 56 -0.12 3.54 14.72
C ILE A 56 -1.61 3.47 14.38
N ASN A 57 -1.96 2.55 13.49
CA ASN A 57 -3.35 2.11 13.36
C ASN A 57 -3.66 1.11 14.48
N TRP A 58 -4.46 1.53 15.46
CA TRP A 58 -4.84 0.70 16.60
C TRP A 58 -5.93 -0.35 16.29
N SER A 59 -6.62 -0.27 15.14
CA SER A 59 -7.71 -1.22 14.85
C SER A 59 -7.25 -2.69 14.70
N PRO A 60 -6.13 -2.98 13.98
CA PRO A 60 -5.55 -4.33 13.97
C PRO A 60 -5.10 -4.80 15.36
N PHE A 61 -4.57 -3.90 16.20
CA PHE A 61 -4.16 -4.23 17.56
C PHE A 61 -5.33 -4.81 18.37
N PHE A 62 -6.49 -4.14 18.41
CA PHE A 62 -7.68 -4.67 19.09
C PHE A 62 -8.17 -5.99 18.49
N THR A 63 -8.13 -6.13 17.16
CA THR A 63 -8.52 -7.37 16.47
C THR A 63 -7.68 -8.56 16.95
N ILE A 64 -6.37 -8.39 17.10
CA ILE A 64 -5.46 -9.44 17.60
C ILE A 64 -5.82 -9.87 19.02
N TRP A 65 -6.26 -8.92 19.85
CA TRP A 65 -6.73 -9.18 21.22
C TRP A 65 -8.19 -9.66 21.30
N GLY A 66 -8.80 -10.03 20.17
CA GLY A 66 -10.16 -10.56 20.11
C GLY A 66 -11.26 -9.49 20.30
N LEU A 67 -10.91 -8.21 20.34
CA LEU A 67 -11.85 -7.11 20.49
C LEU A 67 -12.27 -6.61 19.12
N ARG A 68 -13.50 -6.96 18.71
CA ARG A 68 -14.05 -6.55 17.41
C ARG A 68 -14.54 -5.10 17.47
N GLY A 69 -13.95 -4.25 16.64
CA GLY A 69 -14.37 -2.86 16.48
C GLY A 69 -13.28 -2.01 15.85
N LYS A 70 -13.67 -0.88 15.25
CA LYS A 70 -12.72 0.06 14.66
C LYS A 70 -12.31 1.10 15.71
N TYR A 71 -11.02 1.40 15.82
CA TYR A 71 -10.55 2.53 16.61
C TYR A 71 -10.89 3.86 15.91
N PRO A 72 -11.31 4.93 16.62
CA PRO A 72 -11.47 5.02 18.08
C PRO A 72 -12.84 4.55 18.60
N ASN A 73 -13.80 4.24 17.72
CA ASN A 73 -15.18 3.92 18.10
C ASN A 73 -15.31 2.72 19.07
N ILE A 74 -14.41 1.74 19.00
CA ILE A 74 -14.37 0.61 19.93
C ILE A 74 -14.26 1.05 21.40
N LEU A 75 -13.64 2.20 21.67
CA LEU A 75 -13.44 2.72 23.02
C LEU A 75 -14.74 3.16 23.70
N VAL A 76 -15.80 3.45 22.95
CA VAL A 76 -17.12 3.83 23.50
C VAL A 76 -18.16 2.73 23.30
N ASN A 77 -17.73 1.55 22.85
CA ASN A 77 -18.63 0.42 22.69
C ASN A 77 -19.20 -0.02 24.06
N PRO A 78 -20.52 -0.27 24.18
CA PRO A 78 -21.15 -0.59 25.45
C PRO A 78 -20.73 -1.95 26.03
N GLU A 79 -20.35 -2.92 25.19
CA GLU A 79 -19.99 -4.27 25.62
C GLU A 79 -18.49 -4.42 25.88
N VAL A 80 -17.65 -3.87 24.99
CA VAL A 80 -16.20 -4.10 25.02
C VAL A 80 -15.36 -2.85 25.27
N GLY A 81 -15.99 -1.67 25.36
CA GLY A 81 -15.27 -0.40 25.44
C GLY A 81 -14.46 -0.22 26.72
N GLU A 82 -14.90 -0.80 27.83
CA GLU A 82 -14.13 -0.78 29.08
C GLU A 82 -12.80 -1.53 28.93
N GLU A 83 -12.86 -2.77 28.45
CA GLU A 83 -11.66 -3.59 28.23
C GLU A 83 -10.76 -3.00 27.13
N ALA A 84 -11.33 -2.43 26.07
CA ALA A 84 -10.57 -1.75 25.04
C ALA A 84 -9.79 -0.54 25.59
N ARG A 85 -10.39 0.27 26.48
CA ARG A 85 -9.70 1.40 27.11
C ARG A 85 -8.59 0.94 28.07
N LYS A 86 -8.81 -0.13 28.84
CA LYS A 86 -7.78 -0.72 29.72
C LYS A 86 -6.58 -1.20 28.88
N LEU A 87 -6.86 -2.00 27.85
CA LEU A 87 -5.83 -2.54 26.97
C LEU A 87 -5.03 -1.45 26.25
N LEU A 88 -5.69 -0.40 25.76
CA LEU A 88 -5.01 0.74 25.14
C LEU A 88 -4.09 1.45 26.12
N LYS A 89 -4.59 1.74 27.32
CA LYS A 89 -3.80 2.42 28.37
C LYS A 89 -2.54 1.63 28.73
N ASP A 90 -2.66 0.31 28.84
CA ASP A 90 -1.52 -0.57 29.13
C ASP A 90 -0.52 -0.60 27.97
N ALA A 91 -1.01 -0.65 26.73
CA ALA A 91 -0.16 -0.58 25.53
C ALA A 91 0.59 0.76 25.43
N GLU A 92 -0.08 1.89 25.69
CA GLU A 92 0.54 3.22 25.71
C GLU A 92 1.57 3.35 26.84
N ALA A 93 1.31 2.76 28.02
CA ALA A 93 2.28 2.71 29.09
C ALA A 93 3.53 1.90 28.70
N LEU A 94 3.36 0.76 28.05
CA LEU A 94 4.48 -0.04 27.56
C LEU A 94 5.25 0.69 26.45
N LEU A 95 4.57 1.36 25.52
CA LEU A 95 5.22 2.17 24.48
C LEU A 95 6.07 3.29 25.08
N ARG A 96 5.60 3.97 26.12
CA ARG A 96 6.41 4.96 26.84
C ARG A 96 7.70 4.36 27.38
N ILE A 97 7.62 3.22 28.08
CA ILE A 97 8.81 2.53 28.62
C ILE A 97 9.77 2.16 27.48
N ILE A 98 9.25 1.61 26.39
CA ILE A 98 10.04 1.25 25.21
C ILE A 98 10.83 2.44 24.67
N ILE A 99 10.19 3.60 24.58
CA ILE A 99 10.78 4.83 24.04
C ILE A 99 11.79 5.44 25.01
N GLU A 100 11.40 5.61 26.28
CA GLU A 100 12.23 6.23 27.33
C GLU A 100 13.50 5.43 27.58
N GLU A 101 13.38 4.10 27.62
CA GLU A 101 14.51 3.21 27.84
C GLU A 101 15.24 2.79 26.55
N LYS A 102 14.80 3.31 25.38
CA LYS A 102 15.38 3.01 24.06
C LYS A 102 15.54 1.50 23.81
N ARG A 103 14.53 0.72 24.16
CA ARG A 103 14.56 -0.76 24.05
C ARG A 103 14.58 -1.27 22.61
N PHE A 104 14.10 -0.45 21.67
CA PHE A 104 14.08 -0.76 20.25
C PHE A 104 14.63 0.42 19.44
N GLN A 105 15.11 0.11 18.23
CA GLN A 105 15.60 1.09 17.27
C GLN A 105 14.83 0.91 15.96
N ALA A 106 14.24 1.98 15.44
CA ALA A 106 13.61 1.97 14.12
C ALA A 106 14.63 2.34 13.05
N ARG A 107 14.72 1.49 12.01
CA ARG A 107 15.60 1.68 10.86
C ARG A 107 14.79 1.60 9.58
N ALA A 108 15.11 2.44 8.61
CA ALA A 108 14.45 2.47 7.31
C ALA A 108 15.41 2.90 6.21
N VAL A 109 15.07 2.53 4.98
CA VAL A 109 15.72 3.04 3.77
C VAL A 109 14.63 3.43 2.78
N VAL A 110 14.76 4.62 2.20
CA VAL A 110 13.85 5.14 1.18
C VAL A 110 14.68 5.45 -0.06
N GLY A 111 14.21 5.01 -1.22
CA GLY A 111 14.86 5.27 -2.50
C GLY A 111 13.88 5.88 -3.49
N LEU A 112 14.29 6.95 -4.15
CA LEU A 112 13.57 7.55 -5.27
C LEU A 112 14.48 7.58 -6.49
N PHE A 113 14.02 7.00 -7.59
CA PHE A 113 14.83 6.80 -8.78
C PHE A 113 14.05 7.20 -10.03
N PRO A 114 14.74 7.72 -11.07
CA PRO A 114 14.12 7.88 -12.37
C PRO A 114 13.64 6.52 -12.89
N ALA A 115 12.43 6.50 -13.42
CA ALA A 115 11.81 5.28 -13.91
C ALA A 115 10.93 5.54 -15.14
N ASN A 116 10.77 4.53 -15.98
CA ASN A 116 9.85 4.51 -17.12
C ASN A 116 9.14 3.16 -17.21
N SER A 117 7.90 3.17 -17.69
CA SER A 117 7.23 1.95 -18.09
C SER A 117 7.73 1.47 -19.46
N VAL A 118 8.04 0.17 -19.57
CA VAL A 118 8.42 -0.52 -20.80
C VAL A 118 7.56 -1.78 -20.91
N GLY A 119 6.51 -1.69 -21.74
CA GLY A 119 5.49 -2.74 -21.80
C GLY A 119 4.68 -2.79 -20.50
N GLU A 120 4.81 -3.90 -19.76
CA GLU A 120 4.19 -4.09 -18.44
C GLU A 120 5.10 -3.71 -17.29
N ASP A 121 6.40 -3.59 -17.55
CA ASP A 121 7.40 -3.50 -16.51
C ASP A 121 7.80 -2.05 -16.27
N THR A 122 8.42 -1.79 -15.13
CA THR A 122 9.03 -0.50 -14.81
C THR A 122 10.55 -0.64 -14.81
N GLU A 123 11.21 0.02 -15.74
CA GLU A 123 12.66 0.18 -15.72
C GLU A 123 13.05 1.29 -14.75
N ILE A 124 14.06 1.01 -13.92
CA ILE A 124 14.64 1.94 -12.95
C ILE A 124 16.05 2.30 -13.42
N TYR A 125 16.37 3.59 -13.42
CA TYR A 125 17.65 4.11 -13.89
C TYR A 125 18.48 4.70 -12.74
N PRO A 126 19.81 4.76 -12.88
CA PRO A 126 20.68 5.34 -11.85
C PRO A 126 20.59 6.87 -11.80
N ASP A 127 20.23 7.50 -12.93
CA ASP A 127 20.21 8.94 -13.10
C ASP A 127 19.19 9.38 -14.16
N ALA A 128 19.08 10.71 -14.34
CA ALA A 128 18.10 11.32 -15.24
C ALA A 128 18.39 11.10 -16.73
N ALA A 129 19.56 10.61 -17.13
CA ALA A 129 19.89 10.34 -18.53
C ALA A 129 19.17 9.10 -19.07
N ARG A 130 18.79 8.16 -18.18
CA ARG A 130 17.96 6.97 -18.50
C ARG A 130 18.53 6.12 -19.65
N THR A 131 19.84 5.94 -19.67
CA THR A 131 20.54 5.21 -20.74
C THR A 131 20.51 3.70 -20.55
N GLU A 132 20.88 3.22 -19.36
CA GLU A 132 20.88 1.80 -19.00
C GLU A 132 20.15 1.60 -17.68
N PRO A 133 19.15 0.70 -17.62
CA PRO A 133 18.43 0.42 -16.39
C PRO A 133 19.30 -0.36 -15.40
N ILE A 134 19.22 -0.01 -14.11
CA ILE A 134 19.86 -0.74 -13.00
C ILE A 134 18.96 -1.84 -12.43
N ALA A 135 17.64 -1.76 -12.68
CA ALA A 135 16.68 -2.77 -12.27
C ALA A 135 15.42 -2.68 -13.14
N THR A 136 14.69 -3.80 -13.20
CA THR A 136 13.36 -3.88 -13.81
C THR A 136 12.40 -4.45 -12.79
N LEU A 137 11.30 -3.73 -12.52
CA LEU A 137 10.20 -4.23 -11.71
C LEU A 137 9.17 -4.86 -12.63
N HIS A 138 8.96 -6.17 -12.48
CA HIS A 138 8.00 -6.90 -13.28
C HIS A 138 6.60 -6.84 -12.67
N HIS A 139 5.60 -6.49 -13.48
CA HIS A 139 4.22 -6.34 -13.02
C HIS A 139 3.27 -7.30 -13.73
N LEU A 140 2.21 -7.67 -13.03
CA LEU A 140 1.14 -8.49 -13.58
C LEU A 140 0.00 -7.61 -14.08
N ARG A 141 -0.58 -8.00 -15.21
CA ARG A 141 -1.81 -7.39 -15.74
C ARG A 141 -3.03 -8.19 -15.33
N GLN A 142 -4.10 -7.52 -14.93
CA GLN A 142 -5.41 -8.14 -14.76
C GLN A 142 -5.85 -8.80 -16.08
N GLN A 143 -6.18 -10.09 -16.10
CA GLN A 143 -6.60 -10.81 -17.32
C GLN A 143 -8.07 -11.23 -17.33
N THR A 144 -8.82 -10.91 -16.28
CA THR A 144 -10.27 -11.15 -16.26
C THR A 144 -10.97 -10.18 -17.19
N GLU A 145 -12.06 -10.60 -17.83
CA GLU A 145 -12.91 -9.71 -18.61
C GLU A 145 -13.41 -8.54 -17.76
N GLN A 146 -13.08 -7.31 -18.18
CA GLN A 146 -13.49 -6.09 -17.50
C GLN A 146 -14.73 -5.49 -18.20
N PRO A 147 -15.64 -4.84 -17.44
CA PRO A 147 -16.70 -4.02 -18.01
C PRO A 147 -16.14 -3.02 -19.04
N PHE A 148 -16.94 -2.63 -20.04
CA PHE A 148 -16.47 -1.82 -21.18
C PHE A 148 -15.72 -0.54 -20.79
N ASN A 149 -16.11 0.11 -19.69
CA ASN A 149 -15.51 1.35 -19.21
C ASN A 149 -14.34 1.14 -18.22
N ARG A 150 -13.90 -0.10 -18.02
CA ARG A 150 -12.79 -0.43 -17.11
C ARG A 150 -11.61 -1.03 -17.87
N PRO A 151 -10.41 -0.49 -17.67
CA PRO A 151 -9.20 -1.07 -18.21
C PRO A 151 -8.82 -2.34 -17.43
N ASN A 152 -7.98 -3.14 -18.07
CA ASN A 152 -7.26 -4.24 -17.44
C ASN A 152 -5.99 -3.66 -16.81
N LEU A 153 -5.98 -3.43 -15.50
CA LEU A 153 -4.90 -2.69 -14.83
C LEU A 153 -3.61 -3.51 -14.70
N SER A 154 -2.48 -2.81 -14.80
CA SER A 154 -1.15 -3.25 -14.38
C SER A 154 -0.49 -2.13 -13.56
N LEU A 155 0.41 -2.47 -12.63
CA LEU A 155 1.18 -1.44 -11.91
C LEU A 155 2.10 -0.65 -12.84
N GLY A 156 2.56 -1.24 -13.95
CA GLY A 156 3.35 -0.55 -14.96
C GLY A 156 2.58 0.49 -15.78
N ASP A 157 1.26 0.62 -15.60
CA ASP A 157 0.45 1.65 -16.27
C ASP A 157 0.62 3.05 -15.62
N PHE A 158 1.24 3.13 -14.43
CA PHE A 158 1.42 4.35 -13.61
C PHE A 158 2.90 4.74 -13.50
#